data_AF-A0A1S3JD21-F1
#
_entry.id   AF-A0A1S3JD21-F1
#
_cell.length_a   1.000
_cell.length_b   1.000
_cell.length_c   1.000
_cell.angle_alpha   90.00
_cell.angle_beta   90.00
_cell.angle_gamma   90.00
#
_symmetry.space_group_name_H-M   'P 1'
#
loop_
_entity.id
_entity.type
_entity.pdbx_description
1 polymer ?
#
loop_
_entity_poly.entity_id
_entity_poly.type
_entity_poly.pdbx_seq_one_letter_code
_entity_poly.pdbx_strand_id
1 'polypeptide(L)'
;NQVAPVSHFKTEIIRSLSLYYYTFVDILDFRDHVSEVLTTMDAHQVRLDIGANFDLTKNYLDLIVTFVAIMILVSRVEDRKAILGLFYVAHEMHQNGQGDPSFPRLGQMILDYDPPLKKLSEEFVPHAKMVTLALLSLNDIYHRRSMQAHQWRSAQMLSLIAEPAKIMNTAQEDMMPCEYVSLDVMERWIQLGFLLCHQQLAHQDALELWKQSLHGSYVVTLFRDEVLHIHSYAQNYFENIKGYGKRVTEVKDWYNQCLHQAPAIHKDKRKFLRSALKELALVFTDQPGLLGPKALYVFQALSFARDEILWLLRHVDNPPPKKGGVKVALEDFVDRQIPELLFHMEELRALVKKYSQVMQRYYVQFLSGYDAVVLNGLIQTLSVCPEDESMILSSFYNTMTSISVKQVEENELFDFRGLRLDWFRLQAYTSIGKAGFNLLEHRNLARHMNTVIFHSKMVDYLDEMLIETSDLSTYCFHTTIFELQFKQCMELPAQHRFSIAFPLVCAHFMNATHELCPEE
;
A
#
# COMPACT_ATOMS: atom_id res chain seq x y z
N ASN A 1 4.58 33.49 39.07
CA ASN A 1 4.12 34.31 37.92
C ASN A 1 4.69 33.89 36.56
N GLN A 2 5.02 32.61 36.32
CA GLN A 2 5.56 32.18 35.02
C GLN A 2 4.51 32.16 33.89
N VAL A 3 3.22 32.10 34.23
CA VAL A 3 2.09 32.01 33.28
C VAL A 3 1.45 33.38 32.96
N ALA A 4 1.95 34.46 33.56
CA ALA A 4 1.40 35.81 33.37
C ALA A 4 1.40 36.27 31.90
N PRO A 5 2.43 35.96 31.07
CA PRO A 5 2.40 36.30 29.65
C PRO A 5 1.26 35.61 28.88
N VAL A 6 0.91 34.37 29.23
CA VAL A 6 -0.17 33.60 28.58
C VAL A 6 -1.52 34.29 28.77
N SER A 7 -1.77 34.86 29.95
CA SER A 7 -3.00 35.60 30.23
C SER A 7 -3.21 36.79 29.28
N HIS A 8 -2.13 37.49 28.89
CA HIS A 8 -2.20 38.63 27.98
C HIS A 8 -2.49 38.22 26.53
N PHE A 9 -2.02 37.04 26.10
CA PHE A 9 -2.15 36.56 24.72
C PHE A 9 -3.16 35.41 24.56
N LYS A 10 -3.93 35.07 25.60
CA LYS A 10 -4.75 33.84 25.65
C LYS A 10 -5.66 33.65 24.43
N THR A 11 -6.34 34.70 23.98
CA THR A 11 -7.24 34.63 22.82
C THR A 11 -6.48 34.37 21.52
N GLU A 12 -5.30 34.95 21.35
CA GLU A 12 -4.45 34.76 20.17
C GLU A 12 -3.82 33.36 20.16
N ILE A 13 -3.39 32.87 21.33
CA ILE A 13 -2.87 31.52 21.50
C ILE A 13 -3.92 30.48 21.13
N ILE A 14 -5.14 30.59 21.68
CA ILE A 14 -6.26 29.67 21.35
C ILE A 14 -6.51 29.69 19.84
N ARG A 15 -6.64 30.87 19.23
CA ARG A 15 -6.91 30.98 17.79
C ARG A 15 -5.81 30.38 16.92
N SER A 16 -4.55 30.52 17.31
CA SER A 16 -3.42 30.09 16.49
C SER A 16 -3.09 28.61 16.68
N LEU A 17 -3.34 28.06 17.86
CA LEU A 17 -3.02 26.67 18.19
C LEU A 17 -4.23 25.72 18.10
N SER A 18 -5.45 26.23 17.93
CA SER A 18 -6.66 25.39 17.90
C SER A 18 -6.60 24.32 16.81
N LEU A 19 -6.13 24.68 15.61
CA LEU A 19 -6.03 23.73 14.50
C LEU A 19 -5.14 22.55 14.90
N TYR A 20 -3.91 22.82 15.34
CA TYR A 20 -2.97 21.78 15.77
C TYR A 20 -3.47 20.99 16.97
N TYR A 21 -4.06 21.65 17.97
CA TYR A 21 -4.60 20.98 19.15
C TYR A 21 -5.68 19.98 18.76
N TYR A 22 -6.67 20.39 17.96
CA TYR A 22 -7.77 19.52 17.57
C TYR A 22 -7.33 18.43 16.57
N THR A 23 -6.31 18.67 15.73
CA THR A 23 -5.68 17.59 14.95
C THR A 23 -5.11 16.49 15.87
N PHE A 24 -4.46 16.86 16.98
CA PHE A 24 -3.99 15.86 17.95
C PHE A 24 -5.14 15.15 18.69
N VAL A 25 -6.27 15.83 18.91
CA VAL A 25 -7.49 15.20 19.44
C VAL A 25 -8.06 14.19 18.44
N ASP A 26 -8.12 14.53 17.15
CA ASP A 26 -8.59 13.60 16.11
C ASP A 26 -7.69 12.36 16.01
N ILE A 27 -6.38 12.51 16.21
CA ILE A 27 -5.44 11.39 16.28
C ILE A 27 -5.70 10.51 17.51
N LEU A 28 -6.04 11.09 18.67
CA LEU A 28 -6.44 10.35 19.85
C LEU A 28 -7.71 9.53 19.58
N ASP A 29 -8.73 10.15 18.99
CA ASP A 29 -9.98 9.47 18.66
C ASP A 29 -9.76 8.38 17.61
N PHE A 30 -8.96 8.63 16.57
CA PHE A 30 -8.55 7.60 15.61
C PHE A 30 -7.90 6.40 16.30
N ARG A 31 -6.95 6.64 17.21
CA ARG A 31 -6.27 5.59 17.98
C ARG A 31 -7.25 4.75 18.80
N ASP A 32 -8.26 5.37 19.39
CA ASP A 32 -9.29 4.66 20.16
C ASP A 32 -10.16 3.76 19.26
N HIS A 33 -10.62 4.28 18.11
CA HIS A 33 -11.40 3.49 17.15
C HIS A 33 -10.58 2.31 16.57
N VAL A 34 -9.30 2.53 16.26
CA VAL A 34 -8.40 1.43 15.84
C VAL A 34 -8.31 0.37 16.91
N SER A 35 -8.10 0.77 18.16
CA SER A 35 -7.98 -0.17 19.29
C SER A 35 -9.26 -0.99 19.48
N GLU A 36 -10.43 -0.35 19.35
CA GLU A 36 -11.74 -1.02 19.43
C GLU A 36 -11.93 -2.03 18.30
N VAL A 37 -11.63 -1.66 17.06
CA VAL A 37 -11.75 -2.56 15.90
C VAL A 37 -10.82 -3.75 16.03
N LEU A 38 -9.55 -3.55 16.37
CA LEU A 38 -8.58 -4.65 16.56
C LEU A 38 -9.02 -5.61 17.67
N THR A 39 -9.49 -5.06 18.80
CA THR A 39 -10.02 -5.87 19.92
C THR A 39 -11.26 -6.65 19.50
N THR A 40 -12.15 -6.03 18.73
CA THR A 40 -13.36 -6.69 18.22
C THR A 40 -13.02 -7.83 17.27
N MET A 41 -12.07 -7.64 16.36
CA MET A 41 -11.63 -8.69 15.45
C MET A 41 -11.03 -9.88 16.21
N ASP A 42 -10.18 -9.63 17.21
CA ASP A 42 -9.61 -10.67 18.07
C ASP A 42 -10.69 -11.45 18.82
N ALA A 43 -11.67 -10.75 19.40
CA ALA A 43 -12.79 -11.38 20.12
C ALA A 43 -13.60 -12.32 19.21
N HIS A 44 -13.73 -11.98 17.92
CA HIS A 44 -14.40 -12.80 16.91
C HIS A 44 -13.46 -13.82 16.24
N GLN A 45 -12.18 -13.86 16.63
CA GLN A 45 -11.17 -14.77 16.11
C GLN A 45 -11.11 -14.74 14.58
N VAL A 46 -11.13 -13.54 13.99
CA VAL A 46 -11.09 -13.36 12.53
C VAL A 46 -9.85 -14.05 11.95
N ARG A 47 -10.05 -14.83 10.88
CA ARG A 47 -8.99 -15.52 10.16
C ARG A 47 -8.64 -14.76 8.90
N LEU A 48 -7.37 -14.39 8.74
CA LEU A 48 -6.90 -13.56 7.63
C LEU A 48 -5.96 -14.37 6.72
N ASP A 49 -6.17 -14.27 5.42
CA ASP A 49 -5.38 -14.88 4.36
C ASP A 49 -5.50 -14.02 3.09
N ILE A 50 -4.41 -13.34 2.73
CA ILE A 50 -4.37 -12.41 1.59
C ILE A 50 -4.77 -13.07 0.26
N GLY A 51 -4.58 -14.39 0.12
CA GLY A 51 -4.95 -15.15 -1.08
C GLY A 51 -6.43 -15.53 -1.15
N ALA A 52 -7.19 -15.36 -0.07
CA ALA A 52 -8.61 -15.69 0.00
C ALA A 52 -9.46 -14.46 0.32
N ASN A 53 -9.38 -13.91 1.53
CA ASN A 53 -10.11 -12.71 1.94
C ASN A 53 -9.20 -11.48 1.79
N PHE A 54 -8.89 -11.19 0.52
CA PHE A 54 -7.93 -10.18 0.11
C PHE A 54 -8.24 -8.80 0.70
N ASP A 55 -9.46 -8.29 0.51
CA ASP A 55 -9.83 -6.93 0.95
C ASP A 55 -9.77 -6.81 2.48
N LEU A 56 -10.27 -7.82 3.20
CA LEU A 56 -10.23 -7.85 4.66
C LEU A 56 -8.78 -7.90 5.19
N THR A 57 -7.95 -8.76 4.62
CA THR A 57 -6.54 -8.89 5.04
C THR A 57 -5.74 -7.64 4.70
N LYS A 58 -5.90 -7.10 3.49
CA LYS A 58 -5.24 -5.85 3.06
C LYS A 58 -5.63 -4.68 3.96
N ASN A 59 -6.92 -4.43 4.16
CA ASN A 59 -7.37 -3.29 4.96
C ASN A 59 -6.95 -3.42 6.44
N TYR A 60 -6.93 -4.64 6.98
CA TYR A 60 -6.41 -4.89 8.33
C TYR A 60 -4.92 -4.53 8.45
N LEU A 61 -4.09 -5.00 7.51
CA LEU A 61 -2.66 -4.69 7.52
C LEU A 61 -2.39 -3.20 7.24
N ASP A 62 -3.14 -2.58 6.35
CA ASP A 62 -3.08 -1.14 6.06
C ASP A 62 -3.42 -0.29 7.29
N LEU A 63 -4.49 -0.64 8.01
CA LEU A 63 -4.89 0.05 9.24
C LEU A 63 -3.78 0.01 10.30
N ILE A 64 -3.18 -1.18 10.48
CA ILE A 64 -2.08 -1.37 11.43
C ILE A 64 -0.87 -0.51 11.06
N VAL A 65 -0.38 -0.59 9.83
CA VAL A 65 0.83 0.18 9.46
C VAL A 65 0.57 1.68 9.41
N THR A 66 -0.65 2.10 9.08
CA THR A 66 -1.07 3.50 9.15
C THR A 66 -1.05 4.00 10.59
N PHE A 67 -1.61 3.22 11.52
CA PHE A 67 -1.57 3.55 12.95
C PHE A 67 -0.12 3.66 13.46
N VAL A 68 0.75 2.70 13.12
CA VAL A 68 2.17 2.77 13.49
C VAL A 68 2.84 4.02 12.91
N ALA A 69 2.62 4.30 11.62
CA ALA A 69 3.23 5.45 10.95
C ALA A 69 2.78 6.77 11.60
N ILE A 70 1.50 6.94 11.89
CA ILE A 70 0.96 8.12 12.59
C ILE A 70 1.62 8.29 13.95
N MET A 71 1.70 7.24 14.77
CA MET A 71 2.31 7.37 16.11
C MET A 71 3.82 7.68 16.05
N ILE A 72 4.52 7.16 15.05
CA ILE A 72 5.92 7.53 14.80
C ILE A 72 6.03 9.00 14.37
N LEU A 73 5.18 9.47 13.44
CA LEU A 73 5.16 10.87 12.99
C LEU A 73 4.83 11.84 14.13
N VAL A 74 3.84 11.51 14.96
CA VAL A 74 3.51 12.27 16.18
C VAL A 74 4.73 12.39 17.10
N SER A 75 5.49 11.32 17.28
CA SER A 75 6.69 11.35 18.12
C SER A 75 7.80 12.28 17.59
N ARG A 76 7.81 12.57 16.29
CA ARG A 76 8.76 13.48 15.62
C ARG A 76 8.38 14.94 15.70
N VAL A 77 7.14 15.26 16.08
CA VAL A 77 6.75 16.66 16.33
C VAL A 77 7.36 17.09 17.67
N GLU A 78 8.51 17.77 17.62
CA GLU A 78 9.30 18.15 18.81
C GLU A 78 8.50 19.01 19.80
N ASP A 79 7.79 20.02 19.28
CA ASP A 79 7.04 20.99 20.08
C ASP A 79 5.64 20.52 20.50
N ARG A 80 5.26 19.25 20.25
CA ARG A 80 3.91 18.74 20.54
C ARG A 80 3.48 18.99 22.00
N LYS A 81 4.38 18.78 22.97
CA LYS A 81 4.08 19.00 24.40
C LYS A 81 3.85 20.49 24.70
N ALA A 82 4.60 21.38 24.05
CA ALA A 82 4.48 22.82 24.21
C ALA A 82 3.18 23.35 23.58
N ILE A 83 2.86 22.91 22.36
CA ILE A 83 1.61 23.27 21.65
C ILE A 83 0.39 22.92 22.51
N LEU A 84 0.32 21.66 22.97
CA LEU A 84 -0.80 21.17 23.76
C LEU A 84 -0.92 21.87 25.11
N GLY A 85 0.21 22.02 25.82
CA GLY A 85 0.23 22.69 27.13
C GLY A 85 -0.14 24.18 27.05
N LEU A 86 0.37 24.90 26.05
CA LEU A 86 0.07 26.32 25.85
C LEU A 86 -1.41 26.53 25.49
N PHE A 87 -1.95 25.71 24.59
CA PHE A 87 -3.38 25.76 24.25
C PHE A 87 -4.25 25.51 25.49
N TYR A 88 -3.97 24.44 26.24
CA TYR A 88 -4.75 24.07 27.43
C TYR A 88 -4.78 25.19 28.47
N VAL A 89 -3.61 25.74 28.82
CA VAL A 89 -3.50 26.82 29.81
C VAL A 89 -4.23 28.07 29.33
N ALA A 90 -4.09 28.45 28.06
CA ALA A 90 -4.80 29.59 27.50
C ALA A 90 -6.32 29.38 27.50
N HIS A 91 -6.77 28.17 27.14
CA HIS A 91 -8.18 27.78 27.11
C HIS A 91 -8.80 27.83 28.52
N GLU A 92 -8.13 27.25 29.52
CA GLU A 92 -8.57 27.28 30.92
C GLU A 92 -8.71 28.72 31.44
N MET A 93 -7.75 29.60 31.12
CA MET A 93 -7.80 31.03 31.47
C MET A 93 -8.87 31.82 30.71
N HIS A 94 -9.30 31.34 29.54
CA HIS A 94 -10.34 31.96 28.75
C HIS A 94 -11.74 31.54 29.24
N GLN A 95 -11.89 30.26 29.62
CA GLN A 95 -13.14 29.65 30.08
C GLN A 95 -13.30 29.67 31.62
N ASN A 96 -12.72 30.67 32.29
CA ASN A 96 -12.86 30.87 33.74
C ASN A 96 -12.53 29.63 34.60
N GLY A 97 -11.48 28.88 34.25
CA GLY A 97 -11.04 27.70 34.98
C GLY A 97 -11.56 26.37 34.43
N GLN A 98 -12.29 26.36 33.31
CA GLN A 98 -12.68 25.13 32.62
C GLN A 98 -11.69 24.78 31.50
N GLY A 99 -10.82 23.80 31.77
CA GLY A 99 -9.93 23.24 30.76
C GLY A 99 -10.68 22.43 29.68
N ASP A 100 -10.04 22.23 28.54
CA ASP A 100 -10.57 21.33 27.50
C ASP A 100 -10.63 19.87 28.02
N PRO A 101 -11.75 19.16 27.85
CA PRO A 101 -11.96 17.84 28.46
C PRO A 101 -11.08 16.74 27.86
N SER A 102 -10.57 16.92 26.64
CA SER A 102 -9.72 15.93 25.97
C SER A 102 -8.28 15.97 26.46
N PHE A 103 -7.84 17.10 27.02
CA PHE A 103 -6.45 17.33 27.42
C PHE A 103 -5.84 16.24 28.33
N PRO A 104 -6.51 15.73 29.38
CA PRO A 104 -5.93 14.71 30.24
C PRO A 104 -5.60 13.41 29.50
N ARG A 105 -6.52 12.95 28.63
CA ARG A 105 -6.34 11.74 27.82
C ARG A 105 -5.29 11.96 26.74
N LEU A 106 -5.33 13.12 26.09
CA LEU A 106 -4.38 13.49 25.05
C LEU A 106 -2.96 13.60 25.61
N GLY A 107 -2.79 14.29 26.73
CA GLY A 107 -1.52 14.40 27.44
C GLY A 107 -0.97 13.03 27.82
N GLN A 108 -1.82 12.12 28.32
CA GLN A 108 -1.41 10.76 28.63
C GLN A 108 -0.97 9.98 27.39
N MET A 109 -1.70 10.08 26.27
CA MET A 109 -1.29 9.46 25.00
C MET A 109 0.09 9.95 24.55
N ILE A 110 0.35 11.27 24.59
CA ILE A 110 1.64 11.83 24.18
C ILE A 110 2.80 11.33 25.07
N LEU A 111 2.54 11.05 26.35
CA LEU A 111 3.54 10.48 27.26
C LEU A 111 3.73 8.97 27.06
N ASP A 112 2.64 8.23 26.87
CA ASP A 112 2.68 6.78 26.72
C ASP A 112 3.42 6.35 25.46
N TYR A 113 3.22 7.05 24.34
CA TYR A 113 3.84 6.74 23.05
C TYR A 113 5.21 7.43 22.86
N ASP A 114 5.94 7.70 23.94
CA ASP A 114 7.29 8.28 23.94
C ASP A 114 8.28 7.34 24.67
N PRO A 115 8.91 6.36 23.97
CA PRO A 115 8.92 6.13 22.51
C PRO A 115 7.74 5.28 21.99
N PRO A 116 7.30 5.48 20.73
CA PRO A 116 6.02 4.95 20.24
C PRO A 116 6.03 3.42 20.06
N LEU A 117 7.09 2.85 19.48
CA LEU A 117 7.13 1.40 19.22
C LEU A 117 7.07 0.57 20.49
N LYS A 118 7.61 1.08 21.62
CA LYS A 118 7.52 0.38 22.90
C LYS A 118 6.05 0.20 23.31
N LYS A 119 5.30 1.29 23.38
CA LYS A 119 3.87 1.27 23.73
C LYS A 119 3.05 0.45 22.74
N LEU A 120 3.28 0.65 21.44
CA LEU A 120 2.61 -0.12 20.39
C LEU A 120 2.86 -1.63 20.55
N SER A 121 4.10 -2.06 20.76
CA SER A 121 4.40 -3.49 20.92
C SER A 121 3.73 -4.13 22.15
N GLU A 122 3.57 -3.36 23.24
CA GLU A 122 2.86 -3.81 24.44
C GLU A 122 1.35 -3.95 24.19
N GLU A 123 0.75 -3.01 23.45
CA GLU A 123 -0.66 -3.03 23.07
C GLU A 123 -0.99 -4.12 22.04
N PHE A 124 -0.02 -4.49 21.19
CA PHE A 124 -0.21 -5.52 20.15
C PHE A 124 0.01 -6.96 20.63
N VAL A 125 0.38 -7.17 21.90
CA VAL A 125 0.50 -8.51 22.49
C VAL A 125 -0.77 -9.37 22.30
N PRO A 126 -2.00 -8.90 22.63
CA PRO A 126 -3.22 -9.68 22.38
C PRO A 126 -3.45 -9.95 20.88
N HIS A 127 -3.11 -9.00 20.02
CA HIS A 127 -3.31 -9.06 18.56
C HIS A 127 -2.28 -9.95 17.84
N ALA A 128 -1.22 -10.37 18.52
CA ALA A 128 -0.02 -10.94 17.88
C ALA A 128 -0.29 -12.17 17.01
N LYS A 129 -1.25 -13.02 17.40
CA LYS A 129 -1.61 -14.21 16.63
C LYS A 129 -2.26 -13.83 15.29
N MET A 130 -3.23 -12.91 15.30
CA MET A 130 -3.96 -12.51 14.11
C MET A 130 -3.02 -11.78 13.13
N VAL A 131 -2.22 -10.82 13.63
CA VAL A 131 -1.21 -10.11 12.84
C VAL A 131 -0.25 -11.09 12.19
N THR A 132 0.28 -12.06 12.96
CA THR A 132 1.25 -13.03 12.42
C THR A 132 0.65 -13.91 11.33
N LEU A 133 -0.58 -14.38 11.48
CA LEU A 133 -1.25 -15.17 10.44
C LEU A 133 -1.49 -14.37 9.17
N ALA A 134 -1.93 -13.11 9.30
CA ALA A 134 -2.08 -12.20 8.16
C ALA A 134 -0.75 -11.99 7.44
N LEU A 135 0.33 -11.71 8.17
CA LEU A 135 1.67 -11.51 7.59
C LEU A 135 2.22 -12.78 6.93
N LEU A 136 2.08 -13.94 7.57
CA LEU A 136 2.56 -15.21 7.02
C LEU A 136 1.81 -15.60 5.73
N SER A 137 0.56 -15.17 5.55
CA SER A 137 -0.17 -15.38 4.28
C SER A 137 0.48 -14.66 3.09
N LEU A 138 1.34 -13.65 3.34
CA LEU A 138 2.06 -12.94 2.30
C LEU A 138 3.27 -13.73 1.75
N ASN A 139 3.71 -14.80 2.41
CA ASN A 139 5.02 -15.43 2.15
C ASN A 139 5.22 -15.81 0.67
N ASP A 140 4.29 -16.57 0.09
CA ASP A 140 4.38 -17.04 -1.29
C ASP A 140 4.36 -15.89 -2.30
N ILE A 141 3.50 -14.88 -2.05
CA ILE A 141 3.36 -13.72 -2.93
C ILE A 141 4.60 -12.83 -2.83
N TYR A 142 5.05 -12.52 -1.62
CA TYR A 142 6.19 -11.65 -1.40
C TYR A 142 7.46 -12.27 -1.98
N HIS A 143 7.68 -13.57 -1.80
CA HIS A 143 8.82 -14.27 -2.37
C HIS A 143 8.85 -14.19 -3.91
N ARG A 144 7.72 -14.45 -4.56
CA ARG A 144 7.58 -14.36 -6.01
C ARG A 144 7.74 -12.92 -6.53
N ARG A 145 7.17 -11.94 -5.84
CA ARG A 145 7.19 -10.52 -6.25
C ARG A 145 8.53 -9.84 -5.97
N SER A 146 9.33 -10.35 -5.04
CA SER A 146 10.66 -9.83 -4.70
C SER A 146 11.80 -10.39 -5.57
N MET A 147 11.51 -11.27 -6.54
CA MET A 147 12.49 -11.85 -7.47
C MET A 147 13.39 -10.80 -8.15
N GLN A 148 14.62 -11.20 -8.46
CA GLN A 148 15.60 -10.36 -9.13
C GLN A 148 15.37 -10.28 -10.65
N ALA A 149 15.91 -9.24 -11.28
CA ALA A 149 15.74 -9.00 -12.71
C ALA A 149 16.21 -10.16 -13.61
N HIS A 150 17.23 -10.93 -13.20
CA HIS A 150 17.67 -12.11 -13.97
C HIS A 150 16.61 -13.23 -13.94
N GLN A 151 15.91 -13.42 -12.82
CA GLN A 151 14.83 -14.39 -12.68
C GLN A 151 13.60 -13.94 -13.49
N TRP A 152 13.30 -12.64 -13.48
CA TRP A 152 12.26 -12.05 -14.34
C TRP A 152 12.52 -12.31 -15.83
N ARG A 153 13.77 -12.19 -16.29
CA ARG A 153 14.16 -12.53 -17.67
C ARG A 153 13.97 -14.02 -17.95
N SER A 154 14.43 -14.89 -17.06
CA SER A 154 14.27 -16.35 -17.21
C SER A 154 12.80 -16.78 -17.25
N ALA A 155 11.95 -16.10 -16.49
CA ALA A 155 10.50 -16.33 -16.47
C ALA A 155 9.74 -15.61 -17.60
N GLN A 156 10.43 -14.83 -18.45
CA GLN A 156 9.83 -13.99 -19.49
C GLN A 156 8.69 -13.10 -18.95
N MET A 157 8.87 -12.59 -17.73
CA MET A 157 7.85 -11.83 -17.01
C MET A 157 7.38 -10.63 -17.85
N LEU A 158 6.06 -10.38 -17.87
CA LEU A 158 5.41 -9.32 -18.65
C LEU A 158 5.50 -9.43 -20.18
N SER A 159 6.12 -10.46 -20.75
CA SER A 159 6.19 -10.58 -22.21
C SER A 159 4.89 -11.13 -22.80
N LEU A 160 4.35 -10.45 -23.80
CA LEU A 160 3.17 -10.90 -24.55
C LEU A 160 3.53 -11.77 -25.76
N ILE A 161 4.79 -11.74 -26.18
CA ILE A 161 5.30 -12.40 -27.38
C ILE A 161 6.14 -13.64 -27.08
N ALA A 162 6.38 -13.93 -25.79
CA ALA A 162 7.05 -15.16 -25.36
C ALA A 162 6.29 -16.42 -25.78
N GLU A 163 4.96 -16.39 -25.70
CA GLU A 163 4.07 -17.48 -26.11
C GLU A 163 2.99 -16.95 -27.08
N PRO A 164 3.30 -16.72 -28.37
CA PRO A 164 2.38 -16.09 -29.31
C PRO A 164 1.03 -16.80 -29.45
N ALA A 165 1.00 -18.13 -29.28
CA ALA A 165 -0.22 -18.92 -29.31
C ALA A 165 -1.21 -18.59 -28.17
N LYS A 166 -0.73 -18.00 -27.06
CA LYS A 166 -1.53 -17.62 -25.89
C LYS A 166 -1.85 -16.13 -25.84
N ILE A 167 -1.54 -15.36 -26.88
CA ILE A 167 -1.73 -13.90 -26.88
C ILE A 167 -3.21 -13.51 -26.73
N MET A 168 -4.14 -14.33 -27.22
CA MET A 168 -5.58 -14.11 -27.09
C MET A 168 -6.17 -14.62 -25.77
N ASN A 169 -5.43 -15.43 -25.01
CA ASN A 169 -5.91 -15.98 -23.74
C ASN A 169 -5.96 -14.87 -22.70
N THR A 170 -7.02 -14.86 -21.89
CA THR A 170 -7.12 -13.97 -20.74
C THR A 170 -5.98 -14.26 -19.76
N ALA A 171 -5.28 -13.23 -19.31
CA ALA A 171 -4.35 -13.34 -18.21
C ALA A 171 -5.16 -13.59 -16.93
N GLN A 172 -5.03 -14.78 -16.36
CA GLN A 172 -5.70 -15.19 -15.13
C GLN A 172 -4.67 -15.79 -14.18
N GLU A 173 -4.72 -15.37 -12.93
CA GLU A 173 -3.88 -15.85 -11.85
C GLU A 173 -4.75 -16.26 -10.66
N ASP A 174 -4.27 -17.21 -9.86
CA ASP A 174 -5.01 -17.73 -8.71
C ASP A 174 -5.21 -16.68 -7.60
N MET A 175 -4.46 -15.58 -7.63
CA MET A 175 -4.53 -14.48 -6.67
C MET A 175 -4.49 -13.13 -7.41
N MET A 176 -5.44 -12.92 -8.33
CA MET A 176 -5.52 -11.73 -9.20
C MET A 176 -5.14 -10.40 -8.52
N PRO A 177 -5.73 -9.98 -7.38
CA PRO A 177 -5.40 -8.68 -6.80
C PRO A 177 -3.96 -8.61 -6.27
N CYS A 178 -3.39 -9.72 -5.80
CA CYS A 178 -2.02 -9.80 -5.29
C CYS A 178 -0.95 -9.57 -6.36
N GLU A 179 -1.32 -9.68 -7.64
CA GLU A 179 -0.39 -9.50 -8.76
C GLU A 179 0.06 -8.05 -8.94
N TYR A 180 -0.79 -7.08 -8.58
CA TYR A 180 -0.49 -5.66 -8.72
C TYR A 180 -0.44 -4.90 -7.39
N VAL A 181 -0.65 -5.56 -6.24
CA VAL A 181 -0.33 -4.95 -4.93
C VAL A 181 1.11 -4.47 -4.94
N SER A 182 1.32 -3.25 -4.43
CA SER A 182 2.65 -2.66 -4.30
C SER A 182 3.56 -3.54 -3.43
N LEU A 183 4.74 -3.86 -3.96
CA LEU A 183 5.78 -4.53 -3.18
C LEU A 183 6.22 -3.66 -2.00
N ASP A 184 6.27 -2.34 -2.19
CA ASP A 184 6.61 -1.36 -1.15
C ASP A 184 5.64 -1.43 0.04
N VAL A 185 4.34 -1.52 -0.26
CA VAL A 185 3.29 -1.68 0.76
C VAL A 185 3.42 -3.01 1.49
N MET A 186 3.68 -4.11 0.76
CA MET A 186 3.91 -5.43 1.40
C MET A 186 5.14 -5.42 2.31
N GLU A 187 6.24 -4.79 1.89
CA GLU A 187 7.43 -4.63 2.73
C GLU A 187 7.10 -3.85 4.00
N ARG A 188 6.32 -2.77 3.90
CA ARG A 188 5.89 -1.99 5.06
C ARG A 188 5.04 -2.82 6.02
N TRP A 189 4.09 -3.62 5.52
CA TRP A 189 3.30 -4.55 6.35
C TRP A 189 4.20 -5.53 7.10
N ILE A 190 5.10 -6.22 6.39
CA ILE A 190 5.99 -7.23 6.97
C ILE A 190 6.93 -6.61 7.99
N GLN A 191 7.60 -5.51 7.62
CA GLN A 191 8.64 -4.90 8.44
C GLN A 191 8.07 -4.29 9.72
N LEU A 192 7.01 -3.49 9.64
CA LEU A 192 6.39 -2.87 10.81
C LEU A 192 5.56 -3.87 11.62
N GLY A 193 4.81 -4.76 10.96
CA GLY A 193 3.97 -5.74 11.63
C GLY A 193 4.76 -6.71 12.51
N PHE A 194 5.91 -7.21 12.03
CA PHE A 194 6.77 -8.06 12.87
C PHE A 194 7.55 -7.28 13.93
N LEU A 195 7.73 -5.96 13.81
CA LEU A 195 8.25 -5.15 14.91
C LEU A 195 7.22 -5.02 16.05
N LEU A 196 5.93 -4.92 15.73
CA LEU A 196 4.85 -4.92 16.73
C LEU A 196 4.77 -6.26 17.46
N CYS A 197 4.83 -7.37 16.70
CA CYS A 197 4.68 -8.73 17.21
C CYS A 197 6.03 -9.44 17.32
N HIS A 198 7.05 -8.74 17.81
CA HIS A 198 8.45 -9.18 17.75
C HIS A 198 8.74 -10.53 18.42
N GLN A 199 7.92 -10.95 19.39
CA GLN A 199 8.05 -12.27 20.03
C GLN A 199 7.88 -13.41 19.02
N GLN A 200 7.14 -13.18 17.94
CA GLN A 200 6.85 -14.15 16.89
C GLN A 200 8.05 -14.40 15.98
N LEU A 201 9.06 -13.52 16.01
CA LEU A 201 10.35 -13.71 15.33
C LEU A 201 11.22 -14.83 15.95
N ALA A 202 10.72 -15.52 16.99
CA ALA A 202 11.29 -16.79 17.44
C ALA A 202 10.94 -17.95 16.50
N HIS A 203 9.88 -17.83 15.71
CA HIS A 203 9.48 -18.81 14.70
C HIS A 203 10.24 -18.57 13.38
N GLN A 204 10.70 -19.66 12.76
CA GLN A 204 11.60 -19.57 11.59
C GLN A 204 10.92 -18.94 10.36
N ASP A 205 9.64 -19.24 10.11
CA ASP A 205 8.93 -18.72 8.94
C ASP A 205 8.73 -17.19 9.02
N ALA A 206 8.30 -16.71 10.19
CA ALA A 206 8.15 -15.28 10.47
C ALA A 206 9.49 -14.55 10.37
N LEU A 207 10.54 -15.16 10.92
CA LEU A 207 11.89 -14.64 10.87
C LEU A 207 12.41 -14.53 9.42
N GLU A 208 12.26 -15.58 8.62
CA GLU A 208 12.77 -15.59 7.25
C GLU A 208 12.01 -14.59 6.37
N LEU A 209 10.68 -14.49 6.52
CA LEU A 209 9.88 -13.48 5.82
C LEU A 209 10.32 -12.05 6.19
N TRP A 210 10.50 -11.78 7.49
CA TRP A 210 10.96 -10.47 7.97
C TRP A 210 12.37 -10.14 7.46
N LYS A 211 13.30 -11.10 7.52
CA LYS A 211 14.66 -10.95 6.99
C LYS A 211 14.66 -10.65 5.49
N GLN A 212 13.86 -11.37 4.69
CA GLN A 212 13.77 -11.11 3.25
C GLN A 212 13.30 -9.68 2.98
N SER A 213 12.31 -9.20 3.75
CA SER A 213 11.84 -7.82 3.63
C SER A 213 12.91 -6.78 3.97
N LEU A 214 13.78 -7.05 4.95
CA LEU A 214 14.86 -6.15 5.33
C LEU A 214 16.02 -6.12 4.32
N HIS A 215 16.15 -7.13 3.46
CA HIS A 215 17.13 -7.10 2.38
C HIS A 215 16.70 -6.22 1.19
N GLY A 216 15.41 -6.02 0.97
CA GLY A 216 14.88 -5.20 -0.13
C GLY A 216 15.04 -3.70 0.07
N SER A 217 14.96 -3.22 1.31
CA SER A 217 14.95 -1.79 1.59
C SER A 217 15.55 -1.48 2.97
N TYR A 218 16.36 -0.41 3.05
CA TYR A 218 16.87 0.10 4.33
C TYR A 218 16.15 1.36 4.84
N VAL A 219 15.24 1.89 4.01
CA VAL A 219 14.40 3.05 4.32
C VAL A 219 12.95 2.71 3.96
N VAL A 220 12.03 2.96 4.89
CA VAL A 220 10.59 2.75 4.70
C VAL A 220 9.89 4.09 4.71
N THR A 221 8.96 4.31 3.79
CA THR A 221 8.12 5.52 3.80
C THR A 221 7.08 5.43 4.91
N LEU A 222 7.08 6.42 5.81
CA LEU A 222 6.00 6.63 6.77
C LEU A 222 4.85 7.35 6.07
N PHE A 223 5.13 8.51 5.50
CA PHE A 223 4.21 9.31 4.70
C PHE A 223 4.99 10.25 3.81
N ARG A 224 4.73 10.27 2.50
CA ARG A 224 5.41 11.14 1.53
C ARG A 224 6.95 10.99 1.60
N ASP A 225 7.66 12.07 1.88
CA ASP A 225 9.12 12.17 2.04
C ASP A 225 9.59 11.85 3.48
N GLU A 226 8.68 11.73 4.45
CA GLU A 226 9.01 11.28 5.79
C GLU A 226 9.26 9.77 5.81
N VAL A 227 10.47 9.40 6.21
CA VAL A 227 10.93 8.00 6.17
C VAL A 227 11.42 7.48 7.51
N LEU A 228 11.51 6.15 7.63
CA LEU A 228 12.07 5.43 8.76
C LEU A 228 13.27 4.58 8.31
N HIS A 229 14.43 4.81 8.92
CA HIS A 229 15.60 3.94 8.78
C HIS A 229 15.38 2.64 9.57
N ILE A 230 14.72 1.68 8.94
CA ILE A 230 14.12 0.52 9.60
C ILE A 230 15.13 -0.32 10.40
N HIS A 231 16.33 -0.53 9.86
CA HIS A 231 17.37 -1.33 10.51
C HIS A 231 17.88 -0.69 11.81
N SER A 232 18.16 0.61 11.77
CA SER A 232 18.62 1.35 12.95
C SER A 232 17.51 1.46 14.00
N TYR A 233 16.28 1.68 13.55
CA TYR A 233 15.12 1.73 14.42
C TYR A 233 14.88 0.39 15.14
N ALA A 234 14.92 -0.72 14.40
CA ALA A 234 14.79 -2.07 14.95
C ALA A 234 15.92 -2.43 15.92
N GLN A 235 17.18 -2.09 15.59
CA GLN A 235 18.33 -2.31 16.48
C GLN A 235 18.15 -1.58 17.81
N ASN A 236 17.91 -0.27 17.77
CA ASN A 236 17.73 0.54 18.98
C ASN A 236 16.56 0.03 19.83
N TYR A 237 15.47 -0.41 19.21
CA TYR A 237 14.35 -1.00 19.92
C TYR A 237 14.74 -2.31 20.62
N PHE A 238 15.36 -3.24 19.90
CA PHE A 238 15.74 -4.55 20.44
C PHE A 238 16.87 -4.53 21.47
N GLU A 239 17.77 -3.55 21.42
CA GLU A 239 18.79 -3.35 22.47
C GLU A 239 18.17 -3.14 23.86
N ASN A 240 16.96 -2.57 23.90
CA ASN A 240 16.23 -2.33 25.14
C ASN A 240 15.40 -3.55 25.62
N ILE A 241 15.43 -4.67 24.89
CA ILE A 241 14.69 -5.89 25.24
C ILE A 241 15.64 -7.01 25.65
N LYS A 242 15.48 -7.49 26.88
CA LYS A 242 16.30 -8.59 27.40
C LYS A 242 16.14 -9.85 26.54
N GLY A 243 17.26 -10.44 26.13
CA GLY A 243 17.30 -11.67 25.30
C GLY A 243 17.40 -11.43 23.79
N TYR A 244 17.34 -10.18 23.33
CA TYR A 244 17.37 -9.84 21.89
C TYR A 244 18.77 -9.55 21.33
N GLY A 245 19.84 -9.74 22.11
CA GLY A 245 21.21 -9.46 21.65
C GLY A 245 21.62 -10.19 20.35
N LYS A 246 21.12 -11.43 20.14
CA LYS A 246 21.30 -12.15 18.86
C LYS A 246 20.60 -11.43 17.70
N ARG A 247 19.34 -11.02 17.92
CA ARG A 247 18.50 -10.33 16.94
C ARG A 247 19.10 -8.99 16.53
N VAL A 248 19.66 -8.24 17.47
CA VAL A 248 20.38 -6.98 17.19
C VAL A 248 21.55 -7.22 16.23
N THR A 249 22.38 -8.24 16.51
CA THR A 249 23.51 -8.61 15.63
C THR A 249 23.03 -9.03 14.24
N GLU A 250 21.99 -9.86 14.15
CA GLU A 250 21.43 -10.31 12.87
C GLU A 250 20.89 -9.13 12.04
N VAL A 251 20.14 -8.21 12.64
CA VAL A 251 19.62 -7.01 11.94
C VAL A 251 20.76 -6.12 11.45
N LYS A 252 21.84 -6.01 12.23
CA LYS A 252 23.05 -5.27 11.82
C LYS A 252 23.73 -5.93 10.62
N ASP A 253 23.80 -7.25 10.58
CA ASP A 253 24.38 -7.99 9.46
C ASP A 253 23.52 -7.89 8.20
N TRP A 254 22.20 -7.98 8.33
CA TRP A 254 21.27 -7.79 7.21
C TRP A 254 21.29 -6.36 6.67
N TYR A 255 21.46 -5.36 7.55
CA TYR A 255 21.65 -3.98 7.12
C TYR A 255 22.86 -3.84 6.20
N ASN A 256 24.01 -4.41 6.59
CA ASN A 256 25.21 -4.40 5.76
C ASN A 256 24.99 -5.11 4.42
N GLN A 257 24.27 -6.24 4.41
CA GLN A 257 23.94 -6.95 3.16
C GLN A 257 23.03 -6.12 2.26
N CYS A 258 21.98 -5.50 2.81
CA CYS A 258 21.06 -4.62 2.11
C CYS A 258 21.82 -3.47 1.42
N LEU A 259 22.71 -2.79 2.15
CA LEU A 259 23.50 -1.67 1.62
C LEU A 259 24.39 -2.05 0.42
N HIS A 260 24.84 -3.30 0.33
CA HIS A 260 25.69 -3.78 -0.76
C HIS A 260 24.91 -4.37 -1.94
N GLN A 261 23.72 -4.92 -1.70
CA GLN A 261 23.00 -5.70 -2.71
C GLN A 261 21.78 -4.97 -3.28
N ALA A 262 20.97 -4.33 -2.42
CA ALA A 262 19.70 -3.74 -2.84
C ALA A 262 19.86 -2.70 -3.97
N PRO A 263 20.82 -1.75 -3.92
CA PRO A 263 20.95 -0.73 -4.98
C PRO A 263 21.17 -1.32 -6.37
N ALA A 264 22.03 -2.34 -6.48
CA ALA A 264 22.30 -3.02 -7.73
C ALA A 264 21.08 -3.82 -8.22
N ILE A 265 20.38 -4.51 -7.31
CA ILE A 265 19.16 -5.27 -7.63
C ILE A 265 18.09 -4.33 -8.22
N HIS A 266 17.80 -3.22 -7.55
CA HIS A 266 16.79 -2.26 -7.99
C HIS A 266 17.19 -1.55 -9.30
N LYS A 267 18.47 -1.22 -9.47
CA LYS A 267 18.99 -0.71 -10.75
C LYS A 267 18.75 -1.67 -11.91
N ASP A 268 18.96 -2.98 -11.70
CA ASP A 268 18.73 -3.98 -12.73
C ASP A 268 17.24 -4.26 -12.99
N LYS A 269 16.39 -4.14 -11.96
CA LYS A 269 14.92 -4.17 -12.12
C LYS A 269 14.44 -3.02 -12.99
N ARG A 270 14.89 -1.78 -12.74
CA ARG A 270 14.57 -0.63 -13.60
C ARG A 270 15.02 -0.81 -15.05
N LYS A 271 16.22 -1.38 -15.29
CA LYS A 271 16.67 -1.73 -16.65
C LYS A 271 15.75 -2.74 -17.34
N PHE A 272 15.33 -3.78 -16.62
CA PHE A 272 14.40 -4.78 -17.15
C PHE A 272 13.06 -4.14 -17.49
N LEU A 273 12.49 -3.36 -16.57
CA LEU A 273 11.18 -2.75 -16.70
C LEU A 273 11.13 -1.76 -17.88
N ARG A 274 12.20 -0.99 -18.15
CA ARG A 274 12.25 -0.15 -19.36
C ARG A 274 11.98 -0.92 -20.65
N SER A 275 12.63 -2.08 -20.82
CA SER A 275 12.42 -2.93 -21.99
C SER A 275 11.03 -3.57 -21.99
N ALA A 276 10.57 -4.07 -20.84
CA ALA A 276 9.27 -4.74 -20.73
C ALA A 276 8.10 -3.79 -20.98
N LEU A 277 8.09 -2.61 -20.34
CA LEU A 277 7.03 -1.61 -20.52
C LEU A 277 7.02 -1.05 -21.95
N LYS A 278 8.20 -0.89 -22.57
CA LYS A 278 8.30 -0.51 -23.98
C LYS A 278 7.67 -1.55 -24.90
N GLU A 279 7.98 -2.83 -24.71
CA GLU A 279 7.38 -3.93 -25.48
C GLU A 279 5.85 -3.92 -25.33
N LEU A 280 5.36 -3.85 -24.09
CA LEU A 280 3.93 -3.77 -23.80
C LEU A 280 3.27 -2.58 -24.48
N ALA A 281 3.82 -1.38 -24.32
CA ALA A 281 3.26 -0.15 -24.91
C ALA A 281 3.19 -0.24 -26.44
N LEU A 282 4.23 -0.78 -27.09
CA LEU A 282 4.24 -0.98 -28.54
C LEU A 282 3.19 -2.00 -28.99
N VAL A 283 3.11 -3.15 -28.32
CA VAL A 283 2.14 -4.21 -28.66
C VAL A 283 0.70 -3.73 -28.46
N PHE A 284 0.39 -3.02 -27.38
CA PHE A 284 -0.94 -2.46 -27.15
C PHE A 284 -1.28 -1.30 -28.06
N THR A 285 -0.28 -0.53 -28.51
CA THR A 285 -0.50 0.51 -29.51
C THR A 285 -0.86 -0.09 -30.86
N ASP A 286 -0.19 -1.18 -31.26
CA ASP A 286 -0.46 -1.89 -32.51
C ASP A 286 -1.79 -2.68 -32.46
N GLN A 287 -2.05 -3.36 -31.33
CA GLN A 287 -3.26 -4.17 -31.11
C GLN A 287 -4.00 -3.74 -29.83
N PRO A 288 -4.75 -2.62 -29.84
CA PRO A 288 -5.49 -2.15 -28.65
C PRO A 288 -6.49 -3.15 -28.10
N GLY A 289 -7.02 -4.06 -28.93
CA GLY A 289 -7.91 -5.13 -28.52
C GLY A 289 -7.33 -6.06 -27.45
N LEU A 290 -5.99 -6.15 -27.35
CA LEU A 290 -5.33 -6.95 -26.32
C LEU A 290 -5.48 -6.36 -24.91
N LEU A 291 -5.85 -5.08 -24.76
CA LEU A 291 -6.11 -4.48 -23.45
C LEU A 291 -7.27 -5.16 -22.70
N GLY A 292 -8.19 -5.84 -23.41
CA GLY A 292 -9.18 -6.71 -22.78
C GLY A 292 -8.53 -7.92 -22.09
N PRO A 293 -8.05 -8.93 -22.84
CA PRO A 293 -7.49 -10.16 -22.26
C PRO A 293 -6.21 -9.95 -21.45
N LYS A 294 -5.45 -8.87 -21.65
CA LYS A 294 -4.15 -8.64 -21.01
C LYS A 294 -4.13 -7.42 -20.07
N ALA A 295 -5.29 -6.94 -19.62
CA ALA A 295 -5.37 -5.80 -18.69
C ALA A 295 -4.47 -5.98 -17.46
N LEU A 296 -4.41 -7.20 -16.90
CA LEU A 296 -3.58 -7.52 -15.74
C LEU A 296 -2.10 -7.14 -15.95
N TYR A 297 -1.55 -7.38 -17.15
CA TYR A 297 -0.14 -7.10 -17.45
C TYR A 297 0.14 -5.60 -17.42
N VAL A 298 -0.84 -4.77 -17.80
CA VAL A 298 -0.73 -3.30 -17.72
C VAL A 298 -0.57 -2.88 -16.26
N PHE A 299 -1.47 -3.33 -15.39
CA PHE A 299 -1.48 -2.93 -13.97
C PHE A 299 -0.31 -3.54 -13.18
N GLN A 300 0.14 -4.75 -13.51
CA GLN A 300 1.38 -5.32 -12.99
C GLN A 300 2.60 -4.47 -13.40
N ALA A 301 2.74 -4.17 -14.69
CA ALA A 301 3.87 -3.40 -15.21
C ALA A 301 3.94 -1.99 -14.60
N LEU A 302 2.80 -1.32 -14.51
CA LEU A 302 2.64 -0.02 -13.86
C LEU A 302 3.05 -0.08 -12.39
N SER A 303 2.51 -1.05 -11.64
CA SER A 303 2.83 -1.24 -10.21
C SER A 303 4.32 -1.48 -9.98
N PHE A 304 4.94 -2.34 -10.79
CA PHE A 304 6.37 -2.68 -10.63
C PHE A 304 7.26 -1.48 -10.96
N ALA A 305 6.94 -0.73 -12.03
CA ALA A 305 7.69 0.46 -12.39
C ALA A 305 7.55 1.57 -11.34
N ARG A 306 6.33 1.78 -10.83
CA ARG A 306 6.05 2.73 -9.75
C ARG A 306 6.85 2.40 -8.50
N ASP A 307 6.82 1.15 -8.06
CA ASP A 307 7.54 0.70 -6.86
C ASP A 307 9.06 0.95 -6.99
N GLU A 308 9.65 0.68 -8.15
CA GLU A 308 11.09 0.91 -8.38
C GLU A 308 11.46 2.41 -8.45
N ILE A 309 10.55 3.27 -8.90
CA ILE A 309 10.73 4.73 -8.89
C ILE A 309 10.65 5.24 -7.45
N LEU A 310 9.60 4.89 -6.72
CA LEU A 310 9.45 5.30 -5.32
C LEU A 310 10.61 4.80 -4.44
N TRP A 311 11.07 3.57 -4.69
CA TRP A 311 12.27 3.04 -4.04
C TRP A 311 13.48 3.91 -4.33
N LEU A 312 13.70 4.29 -5.59
CA LEU A 312 14.84 5.14 -5.95
C LEU A 312 14.78 6.50 -5.25
N LEU A 313 13.62 7.17 -5.29
CA LEU A 313 13.45 8.52 -4.73
C LEU A 313 13.81 8.57 -3.24
N ARG A 314 13.17 7.72 -2.43
CA ARG A 314 13.38 7.76 -0.98
C ARG A 314 14.81 7.42 -0.59
N HIS A 315 15.50 6.55 -1.33
CA HIS A 315 16.86 6.14 -0.98
C HIS A 315 17.94 7.11 -1.48
N VAL A 316 17.67 7.85 -2.58
CA VAL A 316 18.54 8.94 -3.02
C VAL A 316 18.55 10.06 -1.98
N ASP A 317 17.38 10.42 -1.44
CA ASP A 317 17.28 11.49 -0.45
C ASP A 317 17.71 11.07 0.96
N ASN A 318 17.69 9.76 1.25
CA ASN A 318 18.06 9.22 2.56
C ASN A 318 19.23 8.24 2.47
N PRO A 319 20.42 8.70 2.03
CA PRO A 319 21.59 7.84 1.91
C PRO A 319 22.00 7.31 3.30
N PRO A 320 22.62 6.13 3.36
CA PRO A 320 23.02 5.54 4.62
C PRO A 320 24.10 6.41 5.30
N PRO A 321 24.12 6.49 6.64
CA PRO A 321 25.13 7.27 7.35
C PRO A 321 26.54 6.79 7.00
N LYS A 322 27.46 7.72 6.71
CA LYS A 322 28.88 7.40 6.39
C LYS A 322 29.67 6.77 7.55
N LYS A 323 29.04 6.54 8.71
CA LYS A 323 29.68 5.96 9.90
C LYS A 323 29.94 4.47 9.66
N GLY A 324 31.19 4.05 9.84
CA GLY A 324 31.59 2.63 9.79
C GLY A 324 32.31 2.18 8.51
N GLY A 325 32.63 3.09 7.58
CA GLY A 325 33.47 2.76 6.42
C GLY A 325 32.80 1.91 5.34
N VAL A 326 31.48 1.73 5.40
CA VAL A 326 30.70 1.04 4.36
C VAL A 326 30.74 1.88 3.09
N LYS A 327 31.42 1.37 2.05
CA LYS A 327 31.43 1.96 0.71
C LYS A 327 30.16 1.53 -0.01
N VAL A 328 29.23 2.48 -0.16
CA VAL A 328 28.04 2.32 -0.98
C VAL A 328 28.34 2.84 -2.37
N ALA A 329 28.02 2.05 -3.40
CA ALA A 329 28.17 2.45 -4.79
C ALA A 329 27.13 3.52 -5.14
N LEU A 330 27.51 4.79 -4.97
CA LEU A 330 26.62 5.93 -5.23
C LEU A 330 26.13 5.97 -6.68
N GLU A 331 26.89 5.40 -7.63
CA GLU A 331 26.46 5.24 -9.02
C GLU A 331 25.25 4.31 -9.22
N ASP A 332 24.87 3.50 -8.23
CA ASP A 332 23.70 2.63 -8.32
C ASP A 332 22.38 3.35 -8.01
N PHE A 333 22.48 4.52 -7.35
CA PHE A 333 21.37 5.44 -7.10
C PHE A 333 21.17 6.46 -8.22
N VAL A 334 22.04 6.47 -9.23
CA VAL A 334 21.91 7.36 -10.38
C VAL A 334 21.39 6.58 -11.57
N ASP A 335 20.18 6.90 -12.02
CA ASP A 335 19.59 6.31 -13.22
C ASP A 335 19.24 7.39 -14.24
N ARG A 336 20.15 7.59 -15.19
CA ARG A 336 19.99 8.57 -16.28
C ARG A 336 18.91 8.18 -17.29
N GLN A 337 18.37 6.97 -17.22
CA GLN A 337 17.33 6.46 -18.10
C GLN A 337 15.95 6.41 -17.43
N ILE A 338 15.79 7.00 -16.24
CA ILE A 338 14.48 7.20 -15.62
C ILE A 338 13.47 7.88 -16.54
N PRO A 339 13.82 8.89 -17.37
CA PRO A 339 12.88 9.49 -18.30
C PRO A 339 12.19 8.48 -19.22
N GLU A 340 12.91 7.48 -19.74
CA GLU A 340 12.37 6.40 -20.56
C GLU A 340 11.36 5.53 -19.78
N LEU A 341 11.63 5.23 -18.51
CA LEU A 341 10.72 4.44 -17.68
C LEU A 341 9.43 5.22 -17.40
N LEU A 342 9.55 6.49 -17.00
CA LEU A 342 8.41 7.39 -16.76
C LEU A 342 7.54 7.52 -18.01
N PHE A 343 8.17 7.71 -19.16
CA PHE A 343 7.46 7.83 -20.43
C PHE A 343 6.65 6.58 -20.78
N HIS A 344 7.22 5.39 -20.67
CA HIS A 344 6.48 4.16 -20.99
C HIS A 344 5.36 3.87 -19.97
N MET A 345 5.48 4.31 -18.72
CA MET A 345 4.36 4.30 -17.77
C MET A 345 3.21 5.20 -18.26
N GLU A 346 3.52 6.44 -18.68
CA GLU A 346 2.51 7.36 -19.21
C GLU A 346 1.89 6.87 -20.52
N GLU A 347 2.64 6.17 -21.38
CA GLU A 347 2.08 5.53 -22.57
C GLU A 347 1.03 4.48 -22.20
N LEU A 348 1.34 3.59 -21.24
CA LEU A 348 0.39 2.58 -20.77
C LEU A 348 -0.85 3.22 -20.13
N ARG A 349 -0.67 4.26 -19.32
CA ARG A 349 -1.79 5.04 -18.74
C ARG A 349 -2.67 5.66 -19.83
N ALA A 350 -2.05 6.26 -20.85
CA ALA A 350 -2.76 6.86 -21.98
C ALA A 350 -3.53 5.82 -22.81
N LEU A 351 -2.96 4.63 -23.01
CA LEU A 351 -3.63 3.53 -23.71
C LEU A 351 -4.88 3.04 -22.97
N VAL A 352 -4.81 2.87 -21.64
CA VAL A 352 -5.98 2.52 -20.81
C VAL A 352 -7.08 3.57 -20.92
N LYS A 353 -6.74 4.86 -20.79
CA LYS A 353 -7.71 5.96 -20.91
C LYS A 353 -8.32 6.04 -22.31
N LYS A 354 -7.49 5.92 -23.36
CA LYS A 354 -7.93 6.02 -24.75
C LYS A 354 -8.82 4.87 -25.19
N TYR A 355 -8.55 3.66 -24.70
CA TYR A 355 -9.25 2.44 -25.10
C TYR A 355 -10.08 1.83 -23.96
N SER A 356 -10.55 2.66 -23.01
CA SER A 356 -11.36 2.24 -21.87
C SER A 356 -12.59 1.44 -22.28
N GLN A 357 -13.31 1.88 -23.32
CA GLN A 357 -14.47 1.15 -23.86
C GLN A 357 -14.13 -0.26 -24.37
N VAL A 358 -12.91 -0.49 -24.88
CA VAL A 358 -12.46 -1.83 -25.31
C VAL A 358 -12.35 -2.75 -24.10
N MET A 359 -11.78 -2.25 -23.01
CA MET A 359 -11.66 -2.98 -21.74
C MET A 359 -13.04 -3.22 -21.13
N GLN A 360 -13.87 -2.18 -21.03
CA GLN A 360 -15.25 -2.27 -20.53
C GLN A 360 -16.06 -3.32 -21.29
N ARG A 361 -16.07 -3.27 -22.63
CA ARG A 361 -16.78 -4.24 -23.47
C ARG A 361 -16.32 -5.67 -23.17
N TYR A 362 -15.01 -5.89 -23.12
CA TYR A 362 -14.45 -7.22 -22.84
C TYR A 362 -14.88 -7.74 -21.47
N TYR A 363 -14.75 -6.94 -20.42
CA TYR A 363 -15.05 -7.38 -19.05
C TYR A 363 -16.54 -7.44 -18.72
N VAL A 364 -17.39 -6.64 -19.37
CA VAL A 364 -18.86 -6.82 -19.30
C VAL A 364 -19.27 -8.17 -19.90
N GLN A 365 -18.67 -8.58 -21.02
CA GLN A 365 -18.90 -9.91 -21.60
C GLN A 365 -18.36 -11.03 -20.70
N PHE A 366 -17.21 -10.81 -20.06
CA PHE A 366 -16.61 -11.76 -19.15
C PHE A 366 -17.48 -11.99 -17.90
N LEU A 367 -17.91 -10.90 -17.26
CA LEU A 367 -18.76 -10.93 -16.07
C LEU A 367 -20.10 -11.62 -16.35
N SER A 368 -20.81 -11.18 -17.40
CA SER A 368 -22.14 -11.70 -17.73
C SER A 368 -22.14 -13.10 -18.33
N GLY A 369 -21.10 -13.46 -19.09
CA GLY A 369 -21.02 -14.72 -19.82
C GLY A 369 -20.28 -15.84 -19.08
N TYR A 370 -19.14 -15.54 -18.45
CA TYR A 370 -18.30 -16.56 -17.82
C TYR A 370 -18.42 -16.52 -16.29
N ASP A 371 -18.16 -15.36 -15.68
CA ASP A 371 -18.06 -15.28 -14.21
C ASP A 371 -19.38 -15.57 -13.53
N ALA A 372 -20.50 -15.09 -14.08
CA ALA A 372 -21.83 -15.39 -13.58
C ALA A 372 -22.13 -16.90 -13.61
N VAL A 373 -21.74 -17.59 -14.67
CA VAL A 373 -21.96 -19.05 -14.82
C VAL A 373 -21.12 -19.82 -13.80
N VAL A 374 -19.84 -19.47 -13.66
CA VAL A 374 -18.96 -20.10 -12.67
C VAL A 374 -19.43 -19.82 -11.25
N LEU A 375 -19.81 -18.57 -10.94
CA LEU A 375 -20.33 -18.21 -9.61
C LEU A 375 -21.59 -19.00 -9.29
N ASN A 376 -22.55 -19.08 -10.20
CA ASN A 376 -23.76 -19.87 -9.98
C ASN A 376 -23.42 -21.35 -9.73
N GLY A 377 -22.50 -21.92 -10.52
CA GLY A 377 -22.00 -23.28 -10.28
C GLY A 377 -21.43 -23.46 -8.87
N LEU A 378 -20.61 -22.52 -8.40
CA LEU A 378 -20.03 -22.56 -7.05
C LEU A 378 -21.10 -22.42 -5.96
N ILE A 379 -22.07 -21.53 -6.13
CA ILE A 379 -23.19 -21.34 -5.19
C ILE A 379 -23.98 -22.64 -5.02
N GLN A 380 -24.27 -23.36 -6.10
CA GLN A 380 -25.01 -24.63 -6.04
C GLN A 380 -24.25 -25.75 -5.31
N THR A 381 -22.93 -25.64 -5.14
CA THR A 381 -22.12 -26.61 -4.37
C THR A 381 -22.10 -26.34 -2.87
N LEU A 382 -22.63 -25.20 -2.42
CA LEU A 382 -22.68 -24.84 -1.01
C LEU A 382 -23.79 -25.64 -0.31
N SER A 383 -23.40 -26.51 0.64
CA SER A 383 -24.36 -27.35 1.39
C SER A 383 -25.12 -26.59 2.47
N VAL A 384 -24.47 -25.57 3.07
CA VAL A 384 -25.04 -24.70 4.12
C VAL A 384 -24.52 -23.30 3.88
N CYS A 385 -25.44 -22.34 3.72
CA CYS A 385 -25.15 -20.91 3.61
C CYS A 385 -26.29 -20.15 4.30
N PRO A 386 -26.03 -19.28 5.30
CA PRO A 386 -27.08 -18.52 5.95
C PRO A 386 -27.74 -17.51 4.99
N GLU A 387 -28.89 -16.97 5.39
CA GLU A 387 -29.76 -16.16 4.52
C GLU A 387 -29.07 -14.89 4.01
N ASP A 388 -28.35 -14.18 4.88
CA ASP A 388 -27.67 -12.93 4.54
C ASP A 388 -26.55 -13.16 3.50
N GLU A 389 -25.70 -14.16 3.71
CA GLU A 389 -24.65 -14.54 2.77
C GLU A 389 -25.23 -15.02 1.43
N SER A 390 -26.30 -15.81 1.47
CA SER A 390 -27.01 -16.29 0.29
C SER A 390 -27.63 -15.13 -0.52
N MET A 391 -28.18 -14.14 0.17
CA MET A 391 -28.73 -12.93 -0.45
C MET A 391 -27.64 -12.14 -1.17
N ILE A 392 -26.47 -11.95 -0.54
CA ILE A 392 -25.32 -11.27 -1.15
C ILE A 392 -24.81 -12.02 -2.39
N LEU A 393 -24.61 -13.34 -2.28
CA LEU A 393 -24.15 -14.17 -3.40
C LEU A 393 -25.12 -14.14 -4.59
N SER A 394 -26.43 -14.17 -4.31
CA SER A 394 -27.48 -14.03 -5.32
C SER A 394 -27.47 -12.64 -5.97
N SER A 395 -27.23 -11.59 -5.18
CA SER A 395 -27.08 -10.22 -5.67
C SER A 395 -25.90 -10.08 -6.64
N PHE A 396 -24.76 -10.71 -6.36
CA PHE A 396 -23.62 -10.73 -7.29
C PHE A 396 -23.98 -11.37 -8.63
N TYR A 397 -24.63 -12.54 -8.59
CA TYR A 397 -25.08 -13.22 -9.80
C TYR A 397 -26.06 -12.36 -10.62
N ASN A 398 -27.05 -11.75 -9.97
CA ASN A 398 -28.03 -10.88 -10.64
C ASN A 398 -27.36 -9.62 -11.22
N THR A 399 -26.40 -9.04 -10.51
CA THR A 399 -25.65 -7.87 -10.99
C THR A 399 -24.85 -8.22 -12.24
N MET A 400 -24.12 -9.34 -12.24
CA MET A 400 -23.32 -9.76 -13.39
C MET A 400 -24.17 -10.18 -14.60
N THR A 401 -25.35 -10.78 -14.39
CA THR A 401 -26.22 -11.22 -15.50
C THR A 401 -27.07 -10.10 -16.09
N SER A 402 -27.28 -9.01 -15.35
CA SER A 402 -28.06 -7.87 -15.83
C SER A 402 -27.29 -6.94 -16.77
N ILE A 403 -25.95 -7.02 -16.78
CA ILE A 403 -25.12 -6.17 -17.62
C ILE A 403 -24.93 -6.74 -19.04
N SER A 404 -24.77 -5.85 -20.02
CA SER A 404 -24.58 -6.23 -21.42
C SER A 404 -23.74 -5.23 -22.20
N VAL A 405 -23.20 -5.70 -23.32
CA VAL A 405 -22.41 -4.87 -24.26
C VAL A 405 -23.17 -3.65 -24.76
N LYS A 406 -24.50 -3.74 -24.85
CA LYS A 406 -25.35 -2.63 -25.29
C LYS A 406 -25.17 -1.39 -24.41
N GLN A 407 -25.04 -1.58 -23.09
CA GLN A 407 -24.82 -0.49 -22.15
C GLN A 407 -23.47 0.20 -22.36
N VAL A 408 -22.45 -0.55 -22.77
CA VAL A 408 -21.14 0.01 -23.15
C VAL A 408 -21.26 0.83 -24.44
N GLU A 409 -21.97 0.32 -25.44
CA GLU A 409 -22.23 1.02 -26.71
C GLU A 409 -23.04 2.32 -26.50
N GLU A 410 -23.94 2.31 -25.51
CA GLU A 410 -24.76 3.46 -25.10
C GLU A 410 -24.02 4.42 -24.12
N ASN A 411 -22.78 4.11 -23.74
CA ASN A 411 -21.98 4.87 -22.74
C ASN A 411 -22.69 5.04 -21.39
N GLU A 412 -23.39 4.00 -20.94
CA GLU A 412 -23.95 4.00 -19.59
C GLU A 412 -22.85 4.05 -18.52
N LEU A 413 -23.14 4.76 -17.43
CA LEU A 413 -22.26 4.79 -16.27
C LEU A 413 -22.49 3.56 -15.41
N PHE A 414 -21.49 2.68 -15.35
CA PHE A 414 -21.49 1.53 -14.47
C PHE A 414 -21.09 1.95 -13.05
N ASP A 415 -21.65 1.29 -12.04
CA ASP A 415 -21.26 1.46 -10.64
C ASP A 415 -21.32 0.12 -9.91
N PHE A 416 -20.14 -0.45 -9.65
CA PHE A 416 -19.96 -1.70 -8.92
C PHE A 416 -19.41 -1.48 -7.51
N ARG A 417 -19.45 -0.25 -6.97
CA ARG A 417 -19.02 0.03 -5.59
C ARG A 417 -19.80 -0.81 -4.58
N GLY A 418 -21.11 -0.95 -4.78
CA GLY A 418 -21.97 -1.82 -3.97
C GLY A 418 -21.51 -3.28 -3.98
N LEU A 419 -21.28 -3.85 -5.18
CA LEU A 419 -20.80 -5.22 -5.36
C LEU A 419 -19.45 -5.44 -4.65
N ARG A 420 -18.48 -4.52 -4.83
CA ARG A 420 -17.17 -4.62 -4.19
C ARG A 420 -17.25 -4.53 -2.66
N LEU A 421 -18.07 -3.63 -2.14
CA LEU A 421 -18.26 -3.47 -0.70
C LEU A 421 -19.00 -4.66 -0.09
N ASP A 422 -19.97 -5.23 -0.80
CA ASP A 422 -20.67 -6.44 -0.36
C ASP A 422 -19.75 -7.66 -0.38
N TRP A 423 -18.79 -7.75 -1.31
CA TRP A 423 -17.74 -8.78 -1.25
C TRP A 423 -16.88 -8.62 0.00
N PHE A 424 -16.50 -7.38 0.34
CA PHE A 424 -15.77 -7.11 1.57
C PHE A 424 -16.62 -7.46 2.82
N ARG A 425 -17.91 -7.11 2.86
CA ARG A 425 -18.82 -7.53 3.94
C ARG A 425 -18.90 -9.05 4.06
N LEU A 426 -19.05 -9.75 2.93
CA LEU A 426 -19.11 -11.20 2.90
C LEU A 426 -17.81 -11.82 3.43
N GLN A 427 -16.64 -11.28 3.05
CA GLN A 427 -15.37 -11.70 3.66
C GLN A 427 -15.40 -11.54 5.18
N ALA A 428 -15.89 -10.41 5.71
CA ALA A 428 -15.97 -10.19 7.16
C ALA A 428 -16.90 -11.21 7.86
N TYR A 429 -18.10 -11.44 7.33
CA TYR A 429 -19.08 -12.38 7.91
C TYR A 429 -18.56 -13.82 7.96
N THR A 430 -17.79 -14.21 6.95
CA THR A 430 -17.40 -15.60 6.70
C THR A 430 -15.99 -15.94 7.17
N SER A 431 -15.29 -14.97 7.77
CA SER A 431 -13.92 -15.13 8.26
C SER A 431 -13.83 -15.17 9.79
N ILE A 432 -14.94 -15.01 10.52
CA ILE A 432 -14.97 -15.14 11.98
C ILE A 432 -14.84 -16.61 12.42
N GLY A 433 -14.31 -16.87 13.61
CA GLY A 433 -13.98 -18.21 14.08
C GLY A 433 -15.16 -19.19 14.20
N LYS A 434 -16.40 -18.69 14.30
CA LYS A 434 -17.65 -19.49 14.40
C LYS A 434 -18.65 -19.17 13.27
N ALA A 435 -18.17 -18.76 12.11
CA ALA A 435 -19.03 -18.44 10.98
C ALA A 435 -19.87 -19.67 10.57
N GLY A 436 -21.14 -19.46 10.24
CA GLY A 436 -22.00 -20.52 9.67
C GLY A 436 -21.56 -20.97 8.27
N PHE A 437 -20.80 -20.12 7.59
CA PHE A 437 -20.15 -20.37 6.30
C PHE A 437 -18.71 -19.84 6.37
N ASN A 438 -17.71 -20.71 6.20
CA ASN A 438 -16.29 -20.36 6.36
C ASN A 438 -15.60 -20.22 4.99
N LEU A 439 -15.29 -18.99 4.59
CA LEU A 439 -14.71 -18.72 3.26
C LEU A 439 -13.36 -19.41 3.03
N LEU A 440 -12.57 -19.63 4.08
CA LEU A 440 -11.26 -20.28 3.97
C LEU A 440 -11.35 -21.78 3.67
N GLU A 441 -12.51 -22.40 3.91
CA GLU A 441 -12.82 -23.77 3.48
C GLU A 441 -13.34 -23.82 2.04
N HIS A 442 -13.76 -22.67 1.48
CA HIS A 442 -14.28 -22.52 0.13
C HIS A 442 -13.36 -21.64 -0.74
N ARG A 443 -12.05 -21.98 -0.78
CA ARG A 443 -11.02 -21.18 -1.48
C ARG A 443 -11.29 -20.92 -2.96
N ASN A 444 -11.98 -21.83 -3.65
CA ASN A 444 -12.36 -21.62 -5.06
C ASN A 444 -13.34 -20.46 -5.22
N LEU A 445 -14.29 -20.30 -4.29
CA LEU A 445 -15.19 -19.15 -4.27
C LEU A 445 -14.43 -17.87 -3.98
N ALA A 446 -13.54 -17.88 -2.99
CA ALA A 446 -12.72 -16.73 -2.65
C ALA A 446 -11.88 -16.25 -3.84
N ARG A 447 -11.17 -17.17 -4.49
CA ARG A 447 -10.40 -16.92 -5.71
C ARG A 447 -11.26 -16.34 -6.82
N HIS A 448 -12.39 -16.99 -7.13
CA HIS A 448 -13.28 -16.55 -8.20
C HIS A 448 -13.82 -15.14 -7.92
N MET A 449 -14.26 -14.87 -6.70
CA MET A 449 -14.77 -13.55 -6.33
C MET A 449 -13.69 -12.47 -6.37
N ASN A 450 -12.46 -12.75 -5.95
CA ASN A 450 -11.35 -11.81 -6.13
C ASN A 450 -11.08 -11.49 -7.61
N THR A 451 -11.22 -12.47 -8.49
CA THR A 451 -11.15 -12.27 -9.95
C THR A 451 -12.33 -11.45 -10.46
N VAL A 452 -13.57 -11.72 -10.01
CA VAL A 452 -14.77 -10.93 -10.33
C VAL A 452 -14.60 -9.48 -9.90
N ILE A 453 -14.03 -9.23 -8.72
CA ILE A 453 -13.76 -7.86 -8.25
C ILE A 453 -12.79 -7.16 -9.20
N PHE A 454 -11.70 -7.81 -9.59
CA PHE A 454 -10.79 -7.25 -10.59
C PHE A 454 -11.51 -6.96 -11.91
N HIS A 455 -12.32 -7.88 -12.42
CA HIS A 455 -13.11 -7.67 -13.64
C HIS A 455 -14.08 -6.49 -13.51
N SER A 456 -14.75 -6.33 -12.37
CA SER A 456 -15.63 -5.17 -12.12
C SER A 456 -14.85 -3.85 -12.23
N LYS A 457 -13.63 -3.80 -11.67
CA LYS A 457 -12.77 -2.61 -11.72
C LYS A 457 -12.36 -2.24 -13.15
N MET A 458 -12.26 -3.23 -14.04
CA MET A 458 -11.96 -2.98 -15.46
C MET A 458 -13.14 -2.36 -16.23
N VAL A 459 -14.31 -2.25 -15.59
CA VAL A 459 -15.50 -1.63 -16.16
C VAL A 459 -15.71 -0.22 -15.61
N ASP A 460 -15.69 -0.03 -14.29
CA ASP A 460 -16.10 1.24 -13.64
C ASP A 460 -15.01 1.92 -12.80
N TYR A 461 -13.79 1.38 -12.75
CA TYR A 461 -12.75 1.82 -11.78
C TYR A 461 -11.37 1.95 -12.43
N LEU A 462 -11.31 2.20 -13.75
CA LEU A 462 -10.06 2.25 -14.50
C LEU A 462 -9.17 3.42 -14.08
N ASP A 463 -9.74 4.61 -13.82
CA ASP A 463 -8.97 5.78 -13.42
C ASP A 463 -8.32 5.57 -12.04
N GLU A 464 -9.07 5.04 -11.07
CA GLU A 464 -8.56 4.71 -9.75
C GLU A 464 -7.54 3.56 -9.80
N MET A 465 -7.73 2.56 -10.68
CA MET A 465 -6.71 1.53 -10.91
C MET A 465 -5.40 2.11 -11.44
N LEU A 466 -5.47 3.12 -12.32
CA LEU A 466 -4.28 3.84 -12.78
C LEU A 466 -3.62 4.62 -11.65
N ILE A 467 -4.39 5.24 -10.75
CA ILE A 467 -3.85 5.91 -9.55
C ILE A 467 -3.18 4.88 -8.61
N GLU A 468 -3.90 3.82 -8.23
CA GLU A 468 -3.42 2.77 -7.31
C GLU A 468 -2.08 2.17 -7.76
N THR A 469 -1.93 1.94 -9.06
CA THR A 469 -0.77 1.21 -9.63
C THR A 469 0.31 2.10 -10.23
N SER A 470 0.07 3.38 -10.50
CA SER A 470 1.08 4.23 -11.16
C SER A 470 1.10 5.69 -10.73
N ASP A 471 0.44 6.03 -9.63
CA ASP A 471 0.59 7.37 -9.09
C ASP A 471 2.04 7.68 -8.73
N LEU A 472 2.48 8.88 -9.09
CA LEU A 472 3.82 9.41 -8.88
C LEU A 472 3.76 10.81 -8.26
N SER A 473 2.64 11.13 -7.59
CA SER A 473 2.44 12.40 -6.88
C SER A 473 3.53 12.66 -5.82
N THR A 474 4.20 11.61 -5.34
CA THR A 474 5.37 11.67 -4.45
C THR A 474 6.48 12.59 -4.97
N TYR A 475 6.63 12.78 -6.29
CA TYR A 475 7.57 13.77 -6.84
C TYR A 475 7.30 15.21 -6.37
N CYS A 476 6.07 15.54 -5.96
CA CYS A 476 5.72 16.83 -5.37
C CYS A 476 6.51 17.12 -4.07
N PHE A 477 6.94 16.07 -3.36
CA PHE A 477 7.73 16.17 -2.13
C PHE A 477 9.24 15.94 -2.37
N HIS A 478 9.61 15.55 -3.60
CA HIS A 478 11.01 15.33 -4.04
C HIS A 478 11.38 16.26 -5.21
N THR A 479 10.96 17.52 -5.16
CA THR A 479 11.10 18.50 -6.26
C THR A 479 12.54 18.67 -6.73
N THR A 480 13.50 18.67 -5.81
CA THR A 480 14.93 18.79 -6.15
C THR A 480 15.41 17.61 -7.01
N ILE A 481 15.01 16.37 -6.67
CA ILE A 481 15.32 15.21 -7.51
C ILE A 481 14.61 15.33 -8.86
N PHE A 482 13.34 15.74 -8.85
CA PHE A 482 12.53 15.85 -10.07
C PHE A 482 13.15 16.82 -11.09
N GLU A 483 13.53 18.01 -10.65
CA GLU A 483 14.21 19.02 -11.47
C GLU A 483 15.57 18.53 -11.97
N LEU A 484 16.34 17.83 -11.12
CA LEU A 484 17.63 17.26 -11.50
C LEU A 484 17.46 16.20 -12.60
N GLN A 485 16.51 15.28 -12.44
CA GLN A 485 16.22 14.25 -13.43
C GLN A 485 15.74 14.87 -14.76
N PHE A 486 14.93 15.92 -14.70
CA PHE A 486 14.51 16.67 -15.88
C PHE A 486 15.69 17.33 -16.59
N LYS A 487 16.56 18.03 -15.85
CA LYS A 487 17.77 18.64 -16.41
C LYS A 487 18.68 17.60 -17.09
N GLN A 488 18.91 16.47 -16.44
CA GLN A 488 19.70 15.37 -17.00
C GLN A 488 19.06 14.78 -18.28
N CYS A 489 17.73 14.71 -18.33
CA CYS A 489 16.99 14.31 -19.53
C CYS A 489 17.26 15.25 -20.70
N MET A 490 17.21 16.57 -20.46
CA MET A 490 17.45 17.60 -21.47
C MET A 490 18.90 17.60 -21.99
N GLU A 491 19.87 17.31 -21.12
CA GLU A 491 21.30 17.28 -21.46
C GLU A 491 21.72 16.01 -22.22
N LEU A 492 20.95 14.92 -22.15
CA LEU A 492 21.27 13.64 -22.78
C LEU A 492 20.39 13.40 -24.02
N PRO A 493 20.90 13.54 -25.27
CA PRO A 493 20.09 13.47 -26.48
C PRO A 493 19.26 12.18 -26.65
N ALA A 494 19.78 11.05 -26.17
CA ALA A 494 19.08 9.76 -26.22
C ALA A 494 17.85 9.69 -25.29
N GLN A 495 17.79 10.54 -24.26
CA GLN A 495 16.71 10.61 -23.28
C GLN A 495 15.81 11.82 -23.50
N HIS A 496 16.31 12.89 -24.11
CA HIS A 496 15.55 14.12 -24.43
C HIS A 496 14.19 13.85 -25.10
N ARG A 497 14.09 12.80 -25.93
CA ARG A 497 12.84 12.36 -26.57
C ARG A 497 11.71 12.00 -25.59
N PHE A 498 12.04 11.71 -24.33
CA PHE A 498 11.12 11.33 -23.26
C PHE A 498 10.81 12.49 -22.29
N SER A 499 11.30 13.70 -22.58
CA SER A 499 11.14 14.87 -21.70
C SER A 499 9.68 15.23 -21.38
N ILE A 500 8.74 14.87 -22.26
CA ILE A 500 7.30 15.08 -22.04
C ILE A 500 6.75 14.33 -20.81
N ALA A 501 7.43 13.27 -20.37
CA ALA A 501 7.01 12.51 -19.19
C ALA A 501 6.98 13.39 -17.91
N PHE A 502 7.86 14.39 -17.79
CA PHE A 502 7.93 15.25 -16.61
C PHE A 502 6.67 16.14 -16.48
N PRO A 503 6.26 16.93 -17.50
CA PRO A 503 4.98 17.64 -17.45
C PRO A 503 3.77 16.72 -17.22
N LEU A 504 3.77 15.49 -17.75
CA LEU A 504 2.67 14.54 -17.53
C LEU A 504 2.59 14.08 -16.07
N VAL A 505 3.74 13.80 -15.43
CA VAL A 505 3.80 13.46 -14.00
C VAL A 505 3.27 14.59 -13.11
N CYS A 506 3.39 15.87 -13.50
CA CYS A 506 2.79 16.97 -12.75
C CYS A 506 1.26 16.84 -12.61
N ALA A 507 0.57 16.20 -13.56
CA ALA A 507 -0.86 15.94 -13.46
C ALA A 507 -1.22 14.98 -12.32
N HIS A 508 -0.25 14.28 -11.74
CA HIS A 508 -0.45 13.36 -10.62
C HIS A 508 -0.52 14.09 -9.29
N PHE A 509 -0.02 15.33 -9.18
CA PHE A 509 0.21 15.98 -7.89
C PHE A 509 -1.06 16.16 -7.06
N MET A 510 -2.22 16.33 -7.70
CA MET A 510 -3.51 16.42 -7.00
C MET A 510 -3.89 15.12 -6.27
N ASN A 511 -3.35 13.97 -6.69
CA ASN A 511 -3.59 12.70 -6.02
C ASN A 511 -2.90 12.61 -4.64
N ALA A 512 -1.97 13.52 -4.32
CA ALA A 512 -1.33 13.57 -3.00
C ALA A 512 -2.19 14.24 -1.91
N THR A 513 -3.32 14.84 -2.30
CA THR A 513 -4.21 15.59 -1.40
C THR A 513 -5.23 14.67 -0.73
N HIS A 514 -5.80 15.12 0.37
CA HIS A 514 -6.89 14.44 1.06
C HIS A 514 -7.94 15.44 1.50
N GLU A 515 -9.22 15.07 1.46
CA GLU A 515 -10.35 15.95 1.83
C GLU A 515 -10.30 16.46 3.28
N LEU A 516 -9.57 15.74 4.15
CA LEU A 516 -9.35 16.11 5.56
C LEU A 516 -8.18 17.08 5.78
N CYS A 517 -7.46 17.48 4.73
CA CYS A 517 -6.38 18.46 4.79
C CYS A 517 -6.46 19.42 3.59
N PRO A 518 -7.53 20.22 3.46
CA PRO A 518 -7.70 21.16 2.34
C PRO A 518 -6.76 22.37 2.38
N GLU A 519 -5.96 22.54 3.44
CA GLU A 519 -5.03 23.67 3.61
C GLU A 519 -3.75 23.58 2.77
N GLU A 520 -3.39 22.38 2.29
CA GLU A 520 -2.27 22.10 1.38
C GLU A 520 -2.73 22.03 -0.09
#